data_AF-A0A2K1YTR0-F1
#
_entry.id   AF-A0A2K1YTR0-F1
#
_cell.length_a   1.000
_cell.length_b   1.000
_cell.length_c   1.000
_cell.angle_alpha   90.00
_cell.angle_beta   90.00
_cell.angle_gamma   90.00
#
_symmetry.space_group_name_H-M   'P 1'
#
loop_
_entity.id
_entity.type
_entity.pdbx_description
1 polymer ?
#
loop_
_entity_poly.entity_id
_entity_poly.type
_entity_poly.pdbx_seq_one_letter_code
_entity_poly.pdbx_strand_id
1 'polypeptide(L)'
;MSSTSESSSSSSSFKDAFGNYANYLNKLNEKRERVVKASRDITMNSKKVIFQVHRISKDNRDEVLDKAEKDLAAVTEQYILKLVKELQGTDFWKLRRAYSPGVQEYVEAATFCKFCRTGTLLNLDEINATLLPLSEPSVEPLQINVLDYLLGLADLTGELMRLAIGRISDGELEYAKKICQFVHDIYRELTLIVPYMDDSSDMKTKMDTMLQSVVKIENACYGVHVRGSEYTPLLGASEPSSFLLGVSDVEL
;
A
#
# COMPACT_ATOMS: atom_id res chain seq x y z
N MET A 1 -32.53 57.32 -28.39
CA MET A 1 -32.49 56.76 -27.02
C MET A 1 -32.83 55.27 -27.11
N SER A 2 -31.84 54.38 -27.28
CA SER A 2 -32.07 52.92 -27.25
C SER A 2 -30.76 52.14 -27.08
N SER A 3 -29.94 52.51 -26.08
CA SER A 3 -28.58 51.94 -25.93
C SER A 3 -28.27 51.49 -24.50
N THR A 4 -29.25 51.53 -23.59
CA THR A 4 -29.03 51.31 -22.14
C THR A 4 -29.66 50.01 -21.63
N SER A 5 -30.47 49.32 -22.45
CA SER A 5 -31.15 48.07 -22.06
C SER A 5 -30.29 46.81 -22.26
N GLU A 6 -29.45 46.76 -23.29
CA GLU A 6 -28.67 45.55 -23.60
C GLU A 6 -27.58 45.22 -22.56
N SER A 7 -26.89 46.23 -22.00
CA SER A 7 -25.81 46.01 -21.01
C SER A 7 -26.28 45.50 -19.64
N SER A 8 -27.52 45.80 -19.27
CA SER A 8 -28.13 45.33 -18.01
C SER A 8 -28.55 43.86 -18.06
N SER A 9 -28.93 43.37 -19.24
CA SER A 9 -29.32 41.97 -19.46
C SER A 9 -28.10 41.03 -19.55
N SER A 10 -26.99 41.49 -20.12
CA SER A 10 -25.76 40.68 -20.22
C SER A 10 -25.06 40.55 -18.88
N SER A 11 -25.02 41.62 -18.06
CA SER A 11 -24.40 41.58 -16.73
C SER A 11 -25.14 40.66 -15.74
N SER A 12 -26.47 40.58 -15.82
CA SER A 12 -27.27 39.62 -15.05
C SER A 12 -27.04 38.18 -15.52
N SER A 13 -27.02 37.94 -16.84
CA SER A 13 -26.71 36.61 -17.41
C SER A 13 -25.32 36.09 -17.01
N PHE A 14 -24.29 36.95 -16.98
CA PHE A 14 -22.96 36.54 -16.53
C PHE A 14 -22.95 36.26 -15.03
N LYS A 15 -23.58 37.11 -14.21
CA LYS A 15 -23.66 36.90 -12.76
C LYS A 15 -24.34 35.57 -12.41
N ASP A 16 -25.40 35.22 -13.12
CA ASP A 16 -26.10 33.94 -12.93
C ASP A 16 -25.23 32.76 -13.37
N ALA A 17 -24.51 32.88 -14.48
CA ALA A 17 -23.55 31.86 -14.92
C ALA A 17 -22.43 31.64 -13.90
N PHE A 18 -21.82 32.71 -13.37
CA PHE A 18 -20.81 32.62 -12.30
C PHE A 18 -21.39 32.05 -11.00
N GLY A 19 -22.66 32.37 -10.69
CA GLY A 19 -23.37 31.75 -9.56
C GLY A 19 -23.50 30.23 -9.72
N ASN A 20 -23.84 29.76 -10.92
CA ASN A 20 -23.90 28.33 -11.23
C ASN A 20 -22.53 27.66 -11.14
N TYR A 21 -21.47 28.29 -11.66
CA TYR A 21 -20.11 27.77 -11.55
C TYR A 21 -19.63 27.70 -10.10
N ALA A 22 -19.89 28.74 -9.30
CA ALA A 22 -19.55 28.75 -7.88
C ALA A 22 -20.28 27.62 -7.12
N ASN A 23 -21.57 27.44 -7.37
CA ASN A 23 -22.35 26.36 -6.76
C ASN A 23 -21.82 24.97 -7.15
N TYR A 24 -21.45 24.76 -8.42
CA TYR A 24 -20.85 23.51 -8.87
C TYR A 24 -19.50 23.25 -8.18
N LEU A 25 -18.61 24.24 -8.14
CA LEU A 25 -17.29 24.11 -7.51
C LEU A 25 -17.40 23.88 -6.00
N ASN A 26 -18.34 24.54 -5.32
CA ASN A 26 -18.60 24.33 -3.90
C ASN A 26 -19.05 22.89 -3.62
N LYS A 27 -20.01 22.37 -4.40
CA LYS A 27 -20.46 20.97 -4.28
C LYS A 27 -19.33 19.98 -4.55
N LEU A 28 -18.49 20.23 -5.56
CA LEU A 28 -17.33 19.38 -5.85
C LEU A 28 -16.30 19.42 -4.71
N ASN A 29 -16.06 20.60 -4.14
CA ASN A 29 -15.14 20.75 -3.01
C ASN A 29 -15.67 20.04 -1.75
N GLU A 30 -16.96 20.16 -1.44
CA GLU A 30 -17.59 19.43 -0.35
C GLU A 30 -17.49 17.91 -0.54
N LYS A 31 -17.74 17.41 -1.76
CA LYS A 31 -17.55 16.00 -2.11
C LYS A 31 -16.09 15.58 -1.92
N ARG A 32 -15.14 16.39 -2.41
CA ARG A 32 -13.70 16.15 -2.24
C ARG A 32 -13.32 16.03 -0.77
N GLU A 33 -13.78 16.94 0.10
CA GLU A 33 -13.46 16.89 1.53
C GLU A 33 -14.00 15.63 2.21
N ARG A 34 -15.19 15.14 1.82
CA ARG A 34 -15.71 13.86 2.32
C ARG A 34 -14.88 12.67 1.84
N VAL A 35 -14.47 12.68 0.57
CA VAL A 35 -13.58 11.66 -0.01
C VAL A 35 -12.21 11.65 0.69
N VAL A 36 -11.61 12.81 0.96
CA VAL A 36 -10.34 12.92 1.72
C VAL A 36 -10.50 12.31 3.12
N LYS A 37 -11.61 12.58 3.82
CA LYS A 37 -11.87 11.98 5.13
C LYS A 37 -11.99 10.46 5.05
N ALA A 38 -12.76 9.93 4.09
CA ALA A 38 -12.85 8.50 3.87
C ALA A 38 -11.49 7.86 3.55
N SER A 39 -10.68 8.51 2.71
CA SER A 39 -9.32 8.08 2.40
C SER A 39 -8.44 7.97 3.65
N ARG A 40 -8.50 8.95 4.56
CA ARG A 40 -7.72 8.95 5.80
C ARG A 40 -8.16 7.82 6.74
N ASP A 41 -9.46 7.56 6.82
CA ASP A 41 -10.01 6.44 7.60
C ASP A 41 -9.49 5.10 7.04
N ILE A 42 -9.47 4.93 5.71
CA ILE A 42 -8.89 3.75 5.05
C ILE A 42 -7.41 3.62 5.40
N THR A 43 -6.60 4.65 5.16
CA THR A 43 -5.16 4.64 5.46
C THR A 43 -4.89 4.23 6.91
N MET A 44 -5.59 4.84 7.87
CA MET A 44 -5.39 4.56 9.28
C MET A 44 -5.67 3.10 9.63
N ASN A 45 -6.72 2.51 9.06
CA ASN A 45 -7.11 1.14 9.40
C ASN A 45 -6.32 0.09 8.61
N SER A 46 -5.94 0.36 7.36
CA SER A 46 -4.98 -0.45 6.61
C SER A 46 -3.62 -0.55 7.33
N LYS A 47 -3.14 0.56 7.92
CA LYS A 47 -1.93 0.53 8.77
C LYS A 47 -2.06 -0.40 9.96
N LYS A 48 -3.22 -0.45 10.62
CA LYS A 48 -3.47 -1.37 11.73
C LYS A 48 -3.38 -2.83 11.27
N VAL A 49 -3.90 -3.15 10.08
CA VAL A 49 -3.76 -4.47 9.47
C VAL A 49 -2.28 -4.80 9.25
N ILE A 50 -1.51 -3.89 8.62
CA ILE A 50 -0.07 -4.07 8.39
C ILE A 50 0.66 -4.33 9.71
N PHE A 51 0.41 -3.52 10.75
CA PHE A 51 0.99 -3.73 12.08
C PHE A 51 0.57 -5.05 12.73
N GLN A 52 -0.66 -5.53 12.48
CA GLN A 52 -1.11 -6.82 12.95
C GLN A 52 -0.36 -7.95 12.25
N VAL A 53 -0.17 -7.89 10.93
CA VAL A 53 0.60 -8.88 10.15
C VAL A 53 2.06 -8.95 10.62
N HIS A 54 2.68 -7.83 10.98
CA HIS A 54 4.06 -7.84 11.51
C HIS A 54 4.24 -8.60 12.83
N ARG A 55 3.15 -8.94 13.53
CA ARG A 55 3.19 -9.72 14.78
C ARG A 55 3.30 -11.23 14.57
N ILE A 56 3.35 -11.69 13.32
CA ILE A 56 3.55 -13.10 12.99
C ILE A 56 4.80 -13.61 13.72
N SER A 57 4.77 -14.86 14.14
CA SER A 57 5.89 -15.66 14.59
C SER A 57 5.67 -17.10 14.14
N LYS A 58 6.62 -18.00 14.41
CA LYS A 58 6.48 -19.44 14.13
C LYS A 58 5.22 -20.04 14.75
N ASP A 59 4.88 -19.60 15.96
CA ASP A 59 3.89 -20.26 16.80
C ASP A 59 2.48 -19.67 16.66
N ASN A 60 2.35 -18.43 16.16
CA ASN A 60 1.07 -17.71 16.15
C ASN A 60 0.62 -17.29 14.74
N ARG A 61 1.31 -17.74 13.69
CA ARG A 61 1.12 -17.27 12.31
C ARG A 61 -0.34 -17.28 11.88
N ASP A 62 -1.04 -18.41 12.05
CA ASP A 62 -2.41 -18.55 11.56
C ASP A 62 -3.40 -17.70 12.37
N GLU A 63 -3.24 -17.63 13.70
CA GLU A 63 -4.07 -16.75 14.55
C GLU A 63 -3.90 -15.26 14.18
N VAL A 64 -2.64 -14.83 13.98
CA VAL A 64 -2.33 -13.45 13.61
C VAL A 64 -2.91 -13.11 12.24
N LEU A 65 -2.78 -14.02 11.27
CA LEU A 65 -3.31 -13.83 9.92
C LEU A 65 -4.83 -13.88 9.88
N ASP A 66 -5.48 -14.77 10.64
CA ASP A 66 -6.95 -14.83 10.73
C ASP A 66 -7.51 -13.52 11.28
N LYS A 67 -6.83 -12.93 12.26
CA LYS A 67 -7.19 -11.62 12.79
C LYS A 67 -6.93 -10.50 11.76
N ALA A 68 -5.77 -10.50 11.09
CA ALA A 68 -5.46 -9.51 10.07
C ALA A 68 -6.45 -9.54 8.89
N GLU A 69 -6.87 -10.73 8.46
CA GLU A 69 -7.87 -10.91 7.39
C GLU A 69 -9.26 -10.43 7.82
N LYS A 70 -9.65 -10.65 9.08
CA LYS A 70 -10.89 -10.07 9.64
C LYS A 70 -10.82 -8.54 9.70
N ASP A 71 -9.70 -8.00 10.16
CA ASP A 71 -9.47 -6.56 10.22
C ASP A 71 -9.49 -5.96 8.80
N LEU A 72 -8.89 -6.64 7.81
CA LEU A 72 -8.91 -6.24 6.40
C LEU A 72 -10.32 -6.29 5.80
N ALA A 73 -11.10 -7.34 6.09
CA ALA A 73 -12.49 -7.43 5.66
C ALA A 73 -13.31 -6.27 6.24
N ALA A 74 -13.09 -5.91 7.51
CA ALA A 74 -13.72 -4.71 8.10
C ALA A 74 -13.29 -3.43 7.38
N VAL A 75 -12.03 -3.32 6.92
CA VAL A 75 -11.60 -2.17 6.11
C VAL A 75 -12.38 -2.08 4.79
N THR A 76 -12.55 -3.21 4.11
CA THR A 76 -13.35 -3.31 2.88
C THR A 76 -14.82 -2.95 3.10
N GLU A 77 -15.46 -3.62 4.05
CA GLU A 77 -16.90 -3.55 4.28
C GLU A 77 -17.35 -2.22 4.92
N GLN A 78 -16.46 -1.53 5.65
CA GLN A 78 -16.81 -0.29 6.34
C GLN A 78 -16.20 0.94 5.66
N TYR A 79 -14.89 0.96 5.41
CA TYR A 79 -14.19 2.17 4.99
C TYR A 79 -14.11 2.31 3.47
N ILE A 80 -13.81 1.22 2.74
CA ILE A 80 -13.89 1.25 1.26
C ILE A 80 -15.34 1.43 0.82
N LEU A 81 -16.30 0.76 1.46
CA LEU A 81 -17.73 0.98 1.18
C LEU A 81 -18.14 2.45 1.37
N LYS A 82 -17.65 3.12 2.42
CA LYS A 82 -17.90 4.56 2.63
C LYS A 82 -17.31 5.39 1.49
N LEU A 83 -16.09 5.10 1.03
CA LEU A 83 -15.51 5.77 -0.13
C LEU A 83 -16.35 5.57 -1.40
N VAL A 84 -16.79 4.34 -1.68
CA VAL A 84 -17.68 4.02 -2.81
C VAL A 84 -18.96 4.86 -2.76
N LYS A 85 -19.59 4.95 -1.58
CA LYS A 85 -20.80 5.75 -1.36
C LYS A 85 -20.60 7.26 -1.54
N GLU A 86 -19.42 7.80 -1.23
CA GLU A 86 -19.09 9.21 -1.46
C GLU A 86 -18.80 9.52 -2.94
N LEU A 87 -18.26 8.55 -3.67
CA LEU A 87 -17.96 8.70 -5.11
C LEU A 87 -19.20 8.53 -5.99
N GLN A 88 -20.15 7.68 -5.59
CA GLN A 88 -21.43 7.44 -6.29
C GLN A 88 -21.27 7.10 -7.78
N GLY A 89 -20.23 6.34 -8.14
CA GLY A 89 -19.96 5.98 -9.53
C GLY A 89 -19.54 7.15 -10.44
N THR A 90 -19.07 8.26 -9.86
CA THR A 90 -18.73 9.47 -10.63
C THR A 90 -17.41 10.10 -10.17
N ASP A 91 -16.78 10.86 -11.06
CA ASP A 91 -15.60 11.69 -10.78
C ASP A 91 -14.34 10.92 -10.30
N PHE A 92 -14.23 9.62 -10.57
CA PHE A 92 -13.08 8.80 -10.16
C PHE A 92 -11.74 9.46 -10.47
N TRP A 93 -11.50 9.82 -11.73
CA TRP A 93 -10.26 10.48 -12.14
C TRP A 93 -10.10 11.90 -11.58
N LYS A 94 -11.18 12.68 -11.48
CA LYS A 94 -11.13 14.05 -10.94
C LYS A 94 -10.78 14.08 -9.46
N LEU A 95 -11.28 13.09 -8.70
CA LEU A 95 -11.08 12.98 -7.26
C LEU A 95 -10.00 11.97 -6.89
N ARG A 96 -9.30 11.35 -7.86
CA ARG A 96 -8.25 10.35 -7.60
C ARG A 96 -7.24 10.81 -6.56
N ARG A 97 -6.73 12.03 -6.69
CA ARG A 97 -5.75 12.59 -5.72
C ARG A 97 -6.28 12.64 -4.28
N ALA A 98 -7.60 12.67 -4.08
CA ALA A 98 -8.21 12.72 -2.76
C ALA A 98 -8.29 11.34 -2.07
N TYR A 99 -8.44 10.25 -2.83
CA TYR A 99 -8.58 8.90 -2.28
C TYR A 99 -7.39 7.96 -2.52
N SER A 100 -6.55 8.29 -3.48
CA SER A 100 -5.39 7.51 -3.90
C SER A 100 -4.48 7.10 -2.72
N PRO A 101 -4.17 7.96 -1.73
CA PRO A 101 -3.39 7.54 -0.56
C PRO A 101 -4.04 6.43 0.27
N GLY A 102 -5.37 6.45 0.42
CA GLY A 102 -6.11 5.40 1.13
C GLY A 102 -6.12 4.09 0.35
N VAL A 103 -6.32 4.18 -0.96
CA VAL A 103 -6.33 3.00 -1.85
C VAL A 103 -4.95 2.34 -1.92
N GLN A 104 -3.87 3.11 -2.04
CA GLN A 104 -2.50 2.56 -2.05
C GLN A 104 -2.20 1.79 -0.76
N GLU A 105 -2.51 2.36 0.40
CA GLU A 105 -2.31 1.70 1.69
C GLU A 105 -3.19 0.45 1.86
N TYR A 106 -4.41 0.46 1.31
CA TYR A 106 -5.27 -0.73 1.27
C TYR A 106 -4.68 -1.84 0.39
N VAL A 107 -4.15 -1.50 -0.78
CA VAL A 107 -3.45 -2.45 -1.66
C VAL A 107 -2.25 -3.07 -0.94
N GLU A 108 -1.44 -2.23 -0.29
CA GLU A 108 -0.30 -2.67 0.52
C GLU A 108 -0.73 -3.68 1.61
N ALA A 109 -1.74 -3.33 2.41
CA ALA A 109 -2.25 -4.22 3.44
C ALA A 109 -2.81 -5.56 2.89
N ALA A 110 -3.58 -5.50 1.80
CA ALA A 110 -4.21 -6.68 1.21
C ALA A 110 -3.18 -7.62 0.57
N THR A 111 -2.25 -7.07 -0.19
CA THR A 111 -1.16 -7.84 -0.80
C THR A 111 -0.20 -8.40 0.25
N PHE A 112 0.05 -7.68 1.35
CA PHE A 112 0.87 -8.15 2.45
C PHE A 112 0.24 -9.34 3.17
N CYS A 113 -1.07 -9.27 3.47
CA CYS A 113 -1.83 -10.39 4.03
C CYS A 113 -1.77 -11.62 3.10
N LYS A 114 -2.07 -11.44 1.80
CA LYS A 114 -2.05 -12.53 0.81
C LYS A 114 -0.69 -13.21 0.74
N PHE A 115 0.39 -12.42 0.67
CA PHE A 115 1.74 -12.95 0.61
C PHE A 115 2.06 -13.74 1.89
N CYS A 116 1.78 -13.20 3.07
CA CYS A 116 2.07 -13.91 4.33
C CYS A 116 1.25 -15.21 4.47
N ARG A 117 0.02 -15.25 3.93
CA ARG A 117 -0.84 -16.44 3.95
C ARG A 117 -0.43 -17.51 2.95
N THR A 118 -0.10 -17.12 1.72
CA THR A 118 0.01 -18.04 0.58
C THR A 118 1.36 -18.02 -0.13
N GLY A 119 2.20 -17.02 0.13
CA GLY A 119 3.45 -16.77 -0.58
C GLY A 119 3.27 -16.23 -2.01
N THR A 120 2.05 -15.80 -2.37
CA THR A 120 1.71 -15.32 -3.72
C THR A 120 1.27 -13.85 -3.71
N LEU A 121 1.38 -13.20 -4.87
CA LEU A 121 0.88 -11.85 -5.08
C LEU A 121 -0.63 -11.86 -5.29
N LEU A 122 -1.37 -10.99 -4.59
CA LEU A 122 -2.77 -10.70 -4.88
C LEU A 122 -2.82 -9.75 -6.08
N ASN A 123 -3.30 -10.20 -7.24
CA ASN A 123 -3.29 -9.38 -8.44
C ASN A 123 -4.44 -8.35 -8.48
N LEU A 124 -4.36 -7.41 -9.44
CA LEU A 124 -5.32 -6.31 -9.56
C LEU A 124 -6.76 -6.76 -9.83
N ASP A 125 -6.94 -7.83 -10.59
CA ASP A 125 -8.27 -8.35 -10.90
C ASP A 125 -8.88 -9.05 -9.69
N GLU A 126 -8.08 -9.81 -8.94
CA GLU A 126 -8.49 -10.44 -7.69
C GLU A 126 -8.91 -9.40 -6.65
N ILE A 127 -8.13 -8.34 -6.44
CA ILE A 127 -8.49 -7.30 -5.47
C ILE A 127 -9.74 -6.54 -5.91
N ASN A 128 -9.86 -6.17 -7.20
CA ASN A 128 -11.05 -5.49 -7.72
C ASN A 128 -12.30 -6.38 -7.63
N ALA A 129 -12.18 -7.69 -7.82
CA ALA A 129 -13.30 -8.62 -7.66
C ALA A 129 -13.89 -8.58 -6.25
N THR A 130 -13.09 -8.31 -5.21
CA THR A 130 -13.59 -8.14 -3.83
C THR A 130 -14.34 -6.82 -3.62
N LEU A 131 -14.10 -5.81 -4.46
CA LEU A 131 -14.72 -4.49 -4.36
C LEU A 131 -16.00 -4.36 -5.18
N LEU A 132 -16.16 -5.18 -6.23
CA LEU A 132 -17.37 -5.17 -7.08
C LEU A 132 -18.68 -5.27 -6.27
N PRO A 133 -18.81 -6.14 -5.26
CA PRO A 133 -20.06 -6.27 -4.49
C PRO A 133 -20.40 -5.06 -3.63
N LEU A 134 -19.45 -4.13 -3.42
CA LEU A 134 -19.68 -2.92 -2.62
C LEU A 134 -20.48 -1.85 -3.36
N SER A 135 -20.57 -1.96 -4.68
CA SER A 135 -21.22 -0.98 -5.54
C SER A 135 -22.64 -1.42 -5.88
N GLU A 136 -23.58 -0.47 -5.89
CA GLU A 136 -24.94 -0.75 -6.33
C GLU A 136 -24.96 -1.12 -7.83
N PRO A 137 -25.84 -2.03 -8.29
CA PRO A 137 -25.88 -2.44 -9.71
C PRO A 137 -26.14 -1.29 -10.70
N SER A 138 -26.66 -0.15 -10.22
CA SER A 138 -27.01 1.01 -11.02
C SER A 138 -25.88 2.03 -11.17
N VAL A 139 -24.75 1.84 -10.50
CA VAL A 139 -23.60 2.77 -10.53
C VAL A 139 -22.34 2.07 -11.03
N GLU A 140 -21.46 2.84 -11.66
CA GLU A 140 -20.15 2.32 -12.04
C GLU A 140 -19.35 1.96 -10.77
N PRO A 141 -18.81 0.72 -10.67
CA PRO A 141 -18.11 0.30 -9.48
C PRO A 141 -16.76 0.98 -9.35
N LEU A 142 -16.34 1.23 -8.10
CA LEU A 142 -14.96 1.64 -7.86
C LEU A 142 -14.02 0.51 -8.25
N GLN A 143 -13.12 0.81 -9.18
CA GLN A 143 -11.99 -0.06 -9.51
C GLN A 143 -10.68 0.64 -9.15
N ILE A 144 -9.81 -0.09 -8.47
CA ILE A 144 -8.43 0.30 -8.27
C ILE A 144 -7.78 0.34 -9.65
N ASN A 145 -7.23 1.50 -10.02
CA ASN A 145 -6.51 1.65 -11.28
C ASN A 145 -5.09 1.10 -11.15
N VAL A 146 -4.49 0.80 -12.30
CA VAL A 146 -3.13 0.24 -12.40
C VAL A 146 -2.12 1.09 -11.63
N LEU A 147 -2.16 2.42 -11.74
CA LEU A 147 -1.19 3.29 -11.08
C LEU A 147 -1.26 3.20 -9.55
N ASP A 148 -2.46 3.25 -8.96
CA ASP A 148 -2.63 3.11 -7.50
C ASP A 148 -2.24 1.71 -7.01
N TYR A 149 -2.51 0.68 -7.80
CA TYR A 149 -2.06 -0.68 -7.48
C TYR A 149 -0.54 -0.80 -7.48
N LEU A 150 0.14 -0.31 -8.53
CA LEU A 150 1.61 -0.38 -8.62
C LEU A 150 2.29 0.43 -7.52
N LEU A 151 1.75 1.61 -7.16
CA LEU A 151 2.29 2.42 -6.07
C LEU A 151 2.14 1.74 -4.70
N GLY A 152 1.00 1.09 -4.42
CA GLY A 152 0.82 0.31 -3.20
C GLY A 152 1.66 -0.98 -3.18
N LEU A 153 1.82 -1.64 -4.33
CA LEU A 153 2.69 -2.80 -4.48
C LEU A 153 4.17 -2.45 -4.26
N ALA A 154 4.57 -1.24 -4.63
CA ALA A 154 5.92 -0.78 -4.36
C ALA A 154 6.14 -0.53 -2.86
N ASP A 155 5.16 -0.01 -2.13
CA ASP A 155 5.24 0.14 -0.66
C ASP A 155 5.31 -1.21 0.07
N LEU A 156 4.56 -2.22 -0.40
CA LEU A 156 4.61 -3.60 0.12
C LEU A 156 6.05 -4.11 0.26
N THR A 157 6.94 -3.78 -0.67
CA THR A 157 8.34 -4.24 -0.63
C THR A 157 9.08 -3.77 0.62
N GLY A 158 8.75 -2.59 1.13
CA GLY A 158 9.31 -2.05 2.37
C GLY A 158 8.84 -2.83 3.59
N GLU A 159 7.56 -3.20 3.64
CA GLU A 159 7.01 -4.03 4.72
C GLU A 159 7.51 -5.47 4.64
N LEU A 160 7.69 -6.02 3.44
CA LEU A 160 8.32 -7.32 3.24
C LEU A 160 9.79 -7.31 3.70
N MET A 161 10.54 -6.25 3.42
CA MET A 161 11.90 -6.10 3.94
C MET A 161 11.91 -6.05 5.47
N ARG A 162 11.02 -5.26 6.10
CA ARG A 162 10.91 -5.24 7.57
C ARG A 162 10.58 -6.63 8.14
N LEU A 163 9.64 -7.34 7.52
CA LEU A 163 9.30 -8.71 7.91
C LEU A 163 10.53 -9.62 7.78
N ALA A 164 11.22 -9.60 6.64
CA ALA A 164 12.39 -10.43 6.39
C ALA A 164 13.50 -10.20 7.44
N ILE A 165 13.81 -8.95 7.79
CA ILE A 165 14.79 -8.65 8.84
C ILE A 165 14.37 -9.24 10.19
N GLY A 166 13.09 -9.12 10.57
CA GLY A 166 12.56 -9.77 11.77
C GLY A 166 12.71 -11.30 11.73
N ARG A 167 12.40 -11.91 10.58
CA ARG A 167 12.51 -13.37 10.36
C ARG A 167 13.95 -13.86 10.43
N ILE A 168 14.90 -13.08 9.92
CA ILE A 168 16.33 -13.40 10.01
C ILE A 168 16.77 -13.44 11.47
N SER A 169 16.33 -12.48 12.28
CA SER A 169 16.60 -12.45 13.74
C SER A 169 16.00 -13.65 14.47
N ASP A 170 14.85 -14.15 14.02
CA ASP A 170 14.19 -15.36 14.55
C ASP A 170 14.80 -16.69 14.00
N GLY A 171 15.88 -16.61 13.22
CA GLY A 171 16.55 -17.75 12.60
C GLY A 171 15.80 -18.37 11.41
N GLU A 172 14.80 -17.69 10.86
CA GLU A 172 13.97 -18.15 9.72
C GLU A 172 14.58 -17.77 8.37
N LEU A 173 15.84 -18.16 8.14
CA LEU A 173 16.61 -17.74 6.95
C LEU A 173 15.95 -18.17 5.64
N GLU A 174 15.36 -19.37 5.56
CA GLU A 174 14.70 -19.84 4.35
C GLU A 174 13.45 -19.04 4.00
N TYR A 175 12.71 -18.57 5.00
CA TYR A 175 11.56 -17.70 4.75
C TYR A 175 12.01 -16.30 4.33
N ALA A 176 13.06 -15.77 4.94
CA ALA A 176 13.66 -14.50 4.51
C ALA A 176 14.17 -14.53 3.07
N LYS A 177 14.78 -15.66 2.62
CA LYS A 177 15.17 -15.87 1.22
C LYS A 177 13.96 -15.86 0.28
N LYS A 178 12.84 -16.50 0.67
CA LYS A 178 11.59 -16.46 -0.13
C LYS A 178 11.06 -15.03 -0.26
N ILE A 179 11.10 -14.25 0.82
CA ILE A 179 10.73 -12.84 0.79
C ILE A 179 11.65 -12.06 -0.14
N CYS A 180 12.97 -12.28 -0.04
CA CYS A 180 13.97 -11.64 -0.90
C CYS A 180 13.69 -11.91 -2.38
N GLN A 181 13.46 -13.17 -2.75
CA GLN A 181 13.13 -13.56 -4.12
C GLN A 181 11.87 -12.86 -4.62
N PHE A 182 10.82 -12.83 -3.80
CA PHE A 182 9.56 -12.19 -4.16
C PHE A 182 9.72 -10.67 -4.38
N VAL A 183 10.42 -9.98 -3.48
CA VAL A 183 10.69 -8.53 -3.63
C VAL A 183 11.57 -8.26 -4.86
N HIS A 184 12.58 -9.09 -5.09
CA HIS A 184 13.44 -8.99 -6.27
C HIS A 184 12.67 -9.21 -7.58
N ASP A 185 11.73 -10.17 -7.61
CA ASP A 185 10.87 -10.40 -8.78
C ASP A 185 9.98 -9.20 -9.07
N ILE A 186 9.34 -8.61 -8.05
CA ILE A 186 8.55 -7.38 -8.23
C ILE A 186 9.45 -6.25 -8.77
N TYR A 187 10.62 -6.02 -8.16
CA TYR A 187 11.54 -4.98 -8.60
C TYR A 187 11.93 -5.15 -10.08
N ARG A 188 12.31 -6.37 -10.49
CA ARG A 188 12.67 -6.67 -11.88
C ARG A 188 11.54 -6.35 -12.85
N GLU A 189 10.32 -6.81 -12.57
CA GLU A 189 9.18 -6.56 -13.46
C GLU A 189 8.84 -5.06 -13.53
N LEU A 190 8.89 -4.33 -12.40
CA LEU A 190 8.65 -2.89 -12.41
C LEU A 190 9.74 -2.12 -13.14
N THR A 191 11.02 -2.54 -13.10
CA THR A 191 12.10 -1.91 -13.88
C THR A 191 11.77 -1.87 -15.38
N LEU A 192 11.03 -2.86 -15.91
CA LEU A 192 10.62 -2.89 -17.31
C LEU A 192 9.46 -1.92 -17.61
N ILE A 193 8.59 -1.64 -16.63
CA ILE A 193 7.35 -0.89 -16.82
C ILE A 193 7.55 0.61 -16.55
N VAL A 194 8.27 0.96 -15.47
CA VAL A 194 8.41 2.36 -14.99
C VAL A 194 8.90 3.36 -16.05
N PRO A 195 9.82 3.02 -16.98
CA PRO A 195 10.23 3.94 -18.04
C PRO A 195 9.09 4.40 -18.97
N TYR A 196 8.02 3.61 -19.07
CA TYR A 196 6.87 3.87 -19.93
C TYR A 196 5.69 4.49 -19.18
N MET A 197 5.82 4.75 -17.87
CA MET A 197 4.76 5.36 -17.08
C MET A 197 4.79 6.88 -17.21
N ASP A 198 3.62 7.48 -17.48
CA ASP A 198 3.41 8.92 -17.38
C ASP A 198 3.56 9.40 -15.93
N ASP A 199 4.11 10.59 -15.73
CA ASP A 199 4.32 11.21 -14.41
C ASP A 199 5.00 10.28 -13.38
N SER A 200 6.05 9.56 -13.81
CA SER A 200 6.75 8.52 -13.03
C SER A 200 7.64 9.01 -11.88
N SER A 201 7.53 10.27 -11.42
CA SER A 201 8.38 10.80 -10.34
C SER A 201 8.26 9.97 -9.06
N ASP A 202 7.02 9.72 -8.64
CA ASP A 202 6.72 8.98 -7.41
C ASP A 202 7.22 7.54 -7.52
N MET A 203 7.01 6.94 -8.68
CA MET A 203 7.43 5.58 -8.95
C MET A 203 8.96 5.44 -9.01
N LYS A 204 9.70 6.43 -9.55
CA LYS A 204 11.16 6.44 -9.52
C LYS A 204 11.70 6.42 -8.09
N THR A 205 11.16 7.29 -7.21
CA THR A 205 11.54 7.29 -5.79
C THR A 205 11.20 5.97 -5.09
N LYS A 206 10.06 5.36 -5.45
CA LYS A 206 9.71 4.03 -4.94
C LYS A 206 10.64 2.94 -5.47
N MET A 207 11.05 2.98 -6.74
CA MET A 207 12.05 2.04 -7.29
C MET A 207 13.38 2.11 -6.55
N ASP A 208 13.86 3.32 -6.22
CA ASP A 208 15.07 3.47 -5.41
C ASP A 208 14.89 2.83 -4.03
N THR A 209 13.74 3.06 -3.39
CA THR A 209 13.41 2.49 -2.07
C THR A 209 13.27 0.96 -2.11
N MET A 210 12.70 0.42 -3.20
CA MET A 210 12.60 -1.02 -3.44
C MET A 210 13.98 -1.66 -3.59
N LEU A 211 14.88 -1.05 -4.37
CA LEU A 211 16.26 -1.53 -4.52
C LEU A 211 16.99 -1.55 -3.18
N GLN A 212 16.86 -0.49 -2.38
CA GLN A 212 17.40 -0.47 -1.02
C GLN A 212 16.80 -1.58 -0.13
N SER A 213 15.53 -1.90 -0.32
CA SER A 213 14.86 -2.99 0.40
C SER A 213 15.43 -4.36 0.02
N VAL A 214 15.64 -4.63 -1.27
CA VAL A 214 16.31 -5.86 -1.75
C VAL A 214 17.71 -5.98 -1.15
N VAL A 215 18.55 -4.94 -1.31
CA VAL A 215 19.93 -4.94 -0.84
C VAL A 215 20.02 -5.18 0.68
N LYS A 216 19.09 -4.62 1.47
CA LYS A 216 19.03 -4.85 2.92
C LYS A 216 18.77 -6.31 3.27
N ILE A 217 17.81 -6.95 2.59
CA ILE A 217 17.49 -8.36 2.84
C ILE A 217 18.68 -9.25 2.44
N GLU A 218 19.27 -9.00 1.25
CA GLU A 218 20.40 -9.76 0.74
C GLU A 218 21.62 -9.66 1.67
N ASN A 219 21.99 -8.46 2.10
CA ASN A 219 23.10 -8.24 3.01
C ASN A 219 22.87 -8.92 4.37
N ALA A 220 21.64 -8.88 4.88
CA ALA A 220 21.30 -9.55 6.13
C ALA A 220 21.43 -11.08 6.00
N CYS A 221 20.91 -11.66 4.90
CA CYS A 221 21.05 -13.09 4.59
C CYS A 221 22.52 -13.49 4.43
N TYR A 222 23.30 -12.70 3.68
CA TYR A 222 24.73 -12.91 3.47
C TYR A 222 25.49 -12.89 4.78
N GLY A 223 25.26 -11.89 5.63
CA GLY A 223 25.93 -11.77 6.92
C GLY A 223 25.67 -12.96 7.84
N VAL A 224 24.45 -13.50 7.85
CA VAL A 224 24.13 -14.72 8.61
C VAL A 224 24.83 -15.95 8.02
N HIS A 225 24.87 -16.07 6.69
CA HIS A 225 25.52 -17.19 6.01
C HIS A 225 27.04 -17.25 6.29
N VAL A 226 27.74 -16.10 6.19
CA VAL A 226 29.17 -16.02 6.46
C VAL A 226 29.48 -16.39 7.91
N ARG A 227 28.78 -15.78 8.88
CA ARG A 227 28.96 -16.08 10.31
C ARG A 227 28.66 -17.55 10.65
N GLY A 228 27.63 -18.12 10.04
CA GLY A 228 27.30 -19.54 10.22
C GLY A 228 28.34 -20.49 9.64
N SER A 229 29.09 -20.05 8.63
CA SER A 229 30.17 -20.84 8.00
C SER A 229 31.49 -20.76 8.77
N GLU A 230 31.74 -19.65 9.45
CA GLU A 230 32.94 -19.46 10.31
C GLU A 230 32.87 -20.31 11.59
N TYR A 231 31.68 -20.52 12.14
CA TYR A 231 31.45 -21.32 13.36
C TYR A 231 30.97 -22.74 13.02
N THR A 232 31.84 -23.55 12.42
CA THR A 232 31.60 -25.00 12.40
C THR A 232 31.94 -25.54 13.80
N PRO A 233 31.00 -26.13 14.57
CA PRO A 233 31.33 -26.70 15.87
C PRO A 233 32.40 -27.77 15.64
N LEU A 234 33.56 -27.62 16.28
CA LEU A 234 34.52 -28.71 16.37
C LEU A 234 33.77 -29.92 16.93
N LEU A 235 33.71 -31.00 16.14
CA LEU A 235 33.09 -32.28 16.49
C LEU A 235 33.43 -32.64 17.96
N GLY A 236 32.47 -32.49 18.87
CA GLY A 236 32.57 -32.97 20.25
C GLY A 236 32.19 -32.02 21.39
N ALA A 237 31.93 -30.73 21.16
CA ALA A 237 31.56 -29.83 22.27
C ALA A 237 30.03 -29.83 22.52
N SER A 238 29.58 -30.74 23.37
CA SER A 238 28.24 -30.70 23.96
C SER A 238 28.19 -29.65 25.09
N GLU A 239 27.97 -28.37 24.76
CA GLU A 239 27.47 -27.41 25.75
C GLU A 239 26.45 -26.43 25.14
N PRO A 240 25.42 -26.02 25.91
CA PRO A 240 24.30 -25.25 25.39
C PRO A 240 24.72 -23.80 25.18
N SER A 241 24.75 -23.36 23.93
CA SER A 241 25.13 -22.01 23.54
C SER A 241 24.11 -20.97 24.04
N SER A 242 24.45 -20.24 25.09
CA SER A 242 23.79 -18.98 25.43
C SER A 242 24.22 -17.89 24.43
N PHE A 243 23.26 -17.43 23.62
CA PHE A 243 23.43 -16.31 22.69
C PHE A 243 23.52 -14.99 23.48
N LEU A 244 24.68 -14.35 23.50
CA LEU A 244 24.83 -12.96 23.99
C LEU A 244 25.20 -12.05 22.81
N LEU A 245 24.23 -11.20 22.45
CA LEU A 245 24.42 -9.99 21.66
C LEU A 245 25.32 -9.03 22.42
N GLY A 246 26.43 -8.62 21.81
CA GLY A 246 27.28 -7.55 22.30
C GLY A 246 27.94 -6.84 21.13
N VAL A 247 27.31 -5.76 20.65
CA VAL A 247 27.96 -4.74 19.84
C VAL A 247 28.73 -3.86 20.83
N SER A 248 30.05 -3.80 20.69
CA SER A 248 30.86 -2.80 21.38
C SER A 248 31.13 -1.66 20.42
N ASP A 249 30.67 -0.47 20.79
CA ASP A 249 31.00 0.81 20.19
C ASP A 249 32.52 0.98 20.01
N VAL A 250 32.93 1.53 18.88
CA VAL A 250 34.30 2.04 18.67
C VAL A 250 34.19 3.52 18.31
N GLU A 251 34.44 4.37 19.30
CA GLU A 251 34.96 5.72 19.09
C GLU A 251 36.45 5.64 18.74
N LEU A 252 36.83 6.33 17.66
CA LEU A 252 38.11 7.05 17.50
C LEU A 252 37.97 8.07 16.36
#